data_AF-A0A5C8ZY63-F1
#
_entry.id   AF-A0A5C8ZY63-F1
#
_cell.length_a   1.000
_cell.length_b   1.000
_cell.length_c   1.000
_cell.angle_alpha   90.00
_cell.angle_beta   90.00
_cell.angle_gamma   90.00
#
_symmetry.space_group_name_H-M   'P 1'
#
loop_
_entity.id
_entity.type
_entity.pdbx_description
1 polymer ?
#
loop_
_entity_poly.entity_id
_entity_poly.type
_entity_poly.pdbx_seq_one_letter_code
_entity_poly.pdbx_strand_id
1 'polypeptide(L)'
;MKLSFLCVRHRRWLCNDPAAALYTWLQCYEQGLRLERQGQQGAAIRQAGCAMETAEILLCGRLSPERDDITRFTHSTLLLGRLLQHKGAFTQAADCAHGAIDTLQRCLAAGLHEVGAVEACEQLAPLTSPPPGVIDMQARRAARQLH
;
A
#
# COMPACT_ATOMS: atom_id res chain seq x y z
N MET A 1 -5.94 2.68 6.95
CA MET A 1 -6.46 2.57 5.55
C MET A 1 -7.87 2.01 5.54
N LYS A 2 -8.74 2.41 4.59
CA LYS A 2 -10.14 1.91 4.46
C LYS A 2 -10.27 0.62 3.64
N LEU A 3 -9.25 0.24 2.86
CA LEU A 3 -9.22 -1.02 2.12
C LEU A 3 -8.73 -2.14 3.04
N SER A 4 -9.31 -3.34 2.91
CA SER A 4 -8.93 -4.52 3.67
C SER A 4 -8.74 -5.70 2.71
N PHE A 5 -7.49 -6.12 2.51
CA PHE A 5 -7.12 -7.22 1.62
C PHE A 5 -6.91 -8.53 2.39
N LEU A 6 -6.29 -8.44 3.57
CA LEU A 6 -6.18 -9.52 4.54
C LEU A 6 -7.46 -9.60 5.37
N CYS A 7 -8.01 -10.80 5.48
CA CYS A 7 -9.08 -11.07 6.44
C CYS A 7 -8.56 -10.93 7.88
N VAL A 8 -9.47 -10.62 8.81
CA VAL A 8 -9.15 -10.39 10.23
C VAL A 8 -8.33 -11.53 10.83
N ARG A 9 -8.67 -12.79 10.50
CA ARG A 9 -7.95 -13.98 10.98
C ARG A 9 -6.51 -14.04 10.47
N HIS A 10 -6.28 -13.82 9.17
CA HIS A 10 -4.93 -13.82 8.62
C HIS A 10 -4.11 -12.66 9.18
N ARG A 11 -4.69 -11.45 9.22
CA ARG A 11 -4.02 -10.28 9.81
C ARG A 11 -3.55 -10.57 11.23
N ARG A 12 -4.44 -11.10 12.09
CA ARG A 12 -4.09 -11.45 13.47
C ARG A 12 -2.95 -12.48 13.53
N TRP A 13 -2.98 -13.50 12.70
CA TRP A 13 -1.90 -14.50 12.66
C TRP A 13 -0.56 -13.86 12.28
N LEU A 14 -0.51 -13.06 11.21
CA LEU A 14 0.73 -12.40 10.75
C LEU A 14 1.29 -11.41 11.77
N CYS A 15 0.43 -10.70 12.51
CA CYS A 15 0.88 -9.82 13.61
C CYS A 15 1.60 -10.57 14.73
N ASN A 16 1.33 -11.86 14.93
CA ASN A 16 1.95 -12.67 15.97
C ASN A 16 3.16 -13.48 15.48
N ASP A 17 3.45 -13.48 14.18
CA ASP A 17 4.51 -14.25 13.58
C ASP A 17 5.22 -13.44 12.47
N PRO A 18 6.28 -12.67 12.82
CA PRO A 18 7.01 -11.85 11.87
C PRO A 18 7.67 -12.64 10.74
N ALA A 19 8.05 -13.90 10.97
CA ALA A 19 8.64 -14.75 9.94
C ALA A 19 7.57 -15.15 8.91
N ALA A 20 6.38 -15.53 9.37
CA ALA A 20 5.23 -15.76 8.50
C ALA A 20 4.80 -14.50 7.75
N ALA A 21 4.85 -13.32 8.39
CA ALA A 21 4.61 -12.04 7.74
C ALA A 21 5.61 -11.77 6.61
N LEU A 22 6.91 -11.95 6.86
CA LEU A 22 7.93 -11.76 5.83
C LEU A 22 7.76 -12.72 4.65
N TYR A 23 7.51 -14.00 4.93
CA TYR A 23 7.24 -14.99 3.89
C TYR A 23 5.99 -14.64 3.08
N THR A 24 4.90 -14.29 3.76
CA THR A 24 3.63 -13.92 3.11
C THR A 24 3.80 -12.68 2.25
N TRP A 25 4.54 -11.67 2.72
CA TRP A 25 4.86 -10.48 1.96
C TRP A 25 5.54 -10.84 0.64
N LEU A 26 6.61 -11.65 0.70
CA LEU A 26 7.38 -12.04 -0.47
C LEU A 26 6.49 -12.76 -1.50
N GLN A 27 5.71 -13.75 -1.04
CA GLN A 27 4.81 -14.51 -1.90
C GLN A 27 3.76 -13.60 -2.58
N CYS A 28 3.12 -12.71 -1.81
CA CYS A 28 2.12 -11.79 -2.36
C CYS A 28 2.72 -10.78 -3.33
N TYR A 29 3.90 -10.23 -3.02
CA TYR A 29 4.56 -9.22 -3.84
C TYR A 29 5.01 -9.81 -5.19
N GLU A 30 5.72 -10.94 -5.16
CA GLU A 30 6.17 -11.64 -6.37
C GLU A 30 4.99 -12.10 -7.23
N GLN A 31 3.95 -12.63 -6.58
CA GLN A 31 2.74 -13.04 -7.28
C GLN A 31 2.00 -11.85 -7.91
N GLY A 32 1.93 -10.71 -7.22
CA GLY A 32 1.37 -9.48 -7.76
C GLY A 32 2.07 -9.04 -9.04
N LEU A 33 3.41 -8.99 -9.03
CA LEU A 33 4.23 -8.66 -10.20
C LEU A 33 4.05 -9.67 -11.35
N ARG A 34 3.92 -10.97 -11.02
CA ARG A 34 3.67 -12.00 -12.03
C ARG A 34 2.31 -11.83 -12.70
N LEU A 35 1.27 -11.59 -11.91
CA LEU A 35 -0.10 -11.40 -12.39
C LEU A 35 -0.27 -10.10 -13.19
N GLU A 36 0.43 -9.02 -12.79
CA GLU A 36 0.48 -7.78 -13.55
C GLU A 36 1.00 -8.04 -14.97
N ARG A 37 2.15 -8.73 -15.09
CA ARG A 37 2.75 -9.12 -16.37
C ARG A 37 1.85 -10.02 -17.23
N GLN A 38 0.98 -10.81 -16.60
CA GLN A 38 0.01 -11.67 -17.28
C GLN A 38 -1.30 -10.95 -17.65
N GLY A 39 -1.42 -9.65 -17.37
CA GLY A 39 -2.65 -8.88 -17.62
C GLY A 39 -3.80 -9.22 -16.68
N GLN A 40 -3.58 -10.03 -15.64
CA GLN A 40 -4.60 -10.43 -14.67
C GLN A 40 -4.81 -9.35 -13.61
N GLN A 41 -5.20 -8.13 -14.03
CA GLN A 41 -5.23 -6.93 -13.19
C GLN A 41 -5.98 -7.11 -11.87
N GLY A 42 -7.18 -7.72 -11.91
CA GLY A 42 -7.98 -7.93 -10.69
C GLY A 42 -7.29 -8.84 -9.66
N ALA A 43 -6.57 -9.86 -10.12
CA ALA A 43 -5.81 -10.75 -9.23
C ALA A 43 -4.52 -10.07 -8.75
N ALA A 44 -3.85 -9.31 -9.62
CA ALA A 44 -2.67 -8.53 -9.27
C ALA A 44 -2.97 -7.51 -8.17
N ILE A 45 -4.08 -6.77 -8.27
CA ILE A 45 -4.52 -5.79 -7.25
C ILE A 45 -4.71 -6.47 -5.89
N ARG A 46 -5.35 -7.65 -5.85
CA ARG A 46 -5.56 -8.38 -4.59
C ARG A 46 -4.22 -8.78 -3.95
N GLN A 47 -3.29 -9.30 -4.74
CA GLN A 47 -1.98 -9.72 -4.24
C GLN A 47 -1.12 -8.53 -3.80
N ALA A 48 -1.12 -7.44 -4.56
CA ALA A 48 -0.45 -6.20 -4.19
C ALA A 48 -1.01 -5.61 -2.88
N GLY A 49 -2.33 -5.64 -2.71
CA GLY A 49 -2.98 -5.21 -1.47
C GLY A 49 -2.62 -6.08 -0.26
N CYS A 50 -2.60 -7.40 -0.41
CA CYS A 50 -2.11 -8.30 0.64
C CYS A 50 -0.64 -8.03 0.99
N ALA A 51 0.21 -7.81 -0.02
CA ALA A 51 1.62 -7.47 0.20
C ALA A 51 1.75 -6.14 0.97
N MET A 52 1.01 -5.10 0.58
CA MET A 52 1.04 -3.80 1.24
C MET A 52 0.65 -3.89 2.72
N GLU A 53 -0.47 -4.54 3.03
CA GLU A 53 -0.91 -4.71 4.42
C GLU A 53 0.04 -5.59 5.23
N THR A 54 0.66 -6.60 4.62
CA THR A 54 1.64 -7.43 5.31
C THR A 54 2.93 -6.65 5.59
N ALA A 55 3.35 -5.79 4.66
CA ALA A 55 4.48 -4.89 4.88
C ALA A 55 4.17 -3.85 5.97
N GLU A 56 2.93 -3.35 6.05
CA GLU A 56 2.49 -2.47 7.14
C GLU A 56 2.62 -3.17 8.51
N ILE A 57 2.24 -4.45 8.59
CA ILE A 57 2.39 -5.25 9.82
C ILE A 57 3.86 -5.37 10.21
N LEU A 58 4.76 -5.64 9.25
CA LEU A 58 6.20 -5.73 9.51
C LEU A 58 6.78 -4.39 9.98
N LEU A 59 6.39 -3.30 9.32
CA LEU A 59 6.83 -1.93 9.63
C LEU A 59 6.36 -1.48 11.02
N CYS A 60 5.07 -1.69 11.33
CA CYS A 60 4.47 -1.21 12.59
C CYS A 60 4.66 -2.19 13.76
N GLY A 61 5.00 -3.45 13.49
CA GLY A 61 5.13 -4.49 14.52
C GLY A 61 6.48 -4.49 15.24
N ARG A 62 7.47 -3.73 14.76
CA ARG A 62 8.80 -3.64 15.36
C ARG A 62 8.98 -2.36 16.16
N LEU A 63 9.70 -2.45 17.28
CA LEU A 63 10.09 -1.28 18.08
C LEU A 63 11.06 -0.35 17.33
N SER A 64 11.88 -0.90 16.44
CA SER A 64 12.79 -0.16 15.57
C SER A 64 12.72 -0.78 14.18
N PRO A 65 11.90 -0.24 13.28
CA PRO A 65 11.76 -0.78 11.94
C PRO A 65 13.01 -0.44 11.11
N GLU A 66 13.43 -1.39 10.29
CA GLU A 66 14.64 -1.26 9.50
C GLU A 66 14.35 -0.62 8.14
N ARG A 67 15.41 -0.19 7.44
CA ARG A 67 15.30 0.35 6.08
C ARG A 67 14.52 -0.59 5.15
N ASP A 68 14.75 -1.90 5.30
CA ASP A 68 14.07 -2.92 4.51
C ASP A 68 12.55 -2.96 4.76
N ASP A 69 12.08 -2.68 5.98
CA ASP A 69 10.65 -2.60 6.28
C ASP A 69 9.99 -1.42 5.56
N ILE A 70 10.68 -0.27 5.55
CA ILE A 70 10.28 0.91 4.79
C ILE A 70 10.21 0.57 3.30
N THR A 71 11.26 -0.02 2.74
CA THR A 71 11.32 -0.38 1.32
C THR A 71 10.20 -1.35 0.94
N ARG A 72 9.95 -2.39 1.73
CA ARG A 72 8.85 -3.34 1.50
C ARG A 72 7.50 -2.62 1.45
N PHE A 73 7.26 -1.73 2.41
CA PHE A 73 6.00 -1.00 2.51
C PHE A 73 5.81 -0.03 1.33
N THR A 74 6.83 0.76 1.02
CA THR A 74 6.82 1.70 -0.12
C THR A 74 6.60 0.98 -1.44
N HIS A 75 7.39 -0.07 -1.74
CA HIS A 75 7.28 -0.81 -3.01
C HIS A 75 5.91 -1.48 -3.18
N SER A 76 5.35 -2.03 -2.11
CA SER A 76 4.03 -2.67 -2.16
C SER A 76 2.92 -1.63 -2.39
N THR A 77 3.04 -0.46 -1.77
CA THR A 77 2.12 0.67 -1.96
C THR A 77 2.20 1.21 -3.39
N LEU A 78 3.41 1.36 -3.94
CA LEU A 78 3.64 1.77 -5.33
C LEU A 78 3.03 0.77 -6.33
N LEU A 79 3.23 -0.52 -6.11
CA LEU A 79 2.65 -1.58 -6.94
C LEU A 79 1.11 -1.50 -6.92
N LEU A 80 0.51 -1.44 -5.73
CA LEU A 80 -0.94 -1.34 -5.60
C LEU A 80 -1.49 -0.05 -6.23
N GLY A 81 -0.87 1.09 -5.95
CA GLY A 81 -1.27 2.39 -6.47
C GLY A 81 -1.24 2.43 -8.00
N ARG A 82 -0.14 1.96 -8.61
CA ARG A 82 -0.04 1.84 -10.08
C ARG A 82 -1.13 0.95 -10.66
N LEU A 83 -1.36 -0.23 -10.07
CA LEU A 83 -2.40 -1.15 -10.55
C LEU A 83 -3.81 -0.56 -10.45
N LEU A 84 -4.09 0.21 -9.39
CA LEU A 84 -5.35 0.93 -9.22
C LEU A 84 -5.50 2.05 -10.25
N GLN A 85 -4.45 2.83 -10.50
CA GLN A 85 -4.45 3.88 -11.54
C GLN A 85 -4.65 3.29 -12.94
N HIS A 86 -3.99 2.17 -13.27
CA HIS A 86 -4.20 1.45 -14.54
C HIS A 86 -5.65 0.99 -14.73
N LYS A 87 -6.38 0.74 -13.65
CA LYS A 87 -7.82 0.40 -13.67
C LYS A 87 -8.74 1.64 -13.65
N GLY A 88 -8.17 2.84 -13.57
CA GLY A 88 -8.90 4.10 -13.45
C GLY A 88 -9.41 4.41 -12.04
N ALA A 89 -8.97 3.66 -11.02
CA ALA A 89 -9.37 3.84 -9.62
C ALA A 89 -8.43 4.82 -8.89
N PHE A 90 -8.35 6.06 -9.38
CA PHE A 90 -7.41 7.07 -8.91
C PHE A 90 -7.63 7.47 -7.44
N THR A 91 -8.88 7.66 -7.00
CA THR A 91 -9.18 7.93 -5.58
C THR A 91 -8.66 6.80 -4.68
N GLN A 92 -8.83 5.53 -5.08
CA GLN A 92 -8.33 4.41 -4.28
C GLN A 92 -6.80 4.38 -4.22
N ALA A 93 -6.12 4.71 -5.33
CA ALA A 93 -4.67 4.83 -5.36
C ALA A 93 -4.18 5.96 -4.42
N ALA A 94 -4.85 7.11 -4.47
CA ALA A 94 -4.56 8.25 -3.60
C ALA A 94 -4.81 7.92 -2.12
N ASP A 95 -5.93 7.27 -1.79
CA ASP A 95 -6.21 6.82 -0.43
C ASP A 95 -5.14 5.87 0.10
N CYS A 96 -4.60 5.00 -0.76
CA CYS A 96 -3.49 4.11 -0.38
C CYS A 96 -2.21 4.91 -0.13
N ALA A 97 -1.86 5.84 -1.02
CA ALA A 97 -0.66 6.65 -0.88
C ALA A 97 -0.70 7.54 0.36
N HIS A 98 -1.81 8.25 0.60
CA HIS A 98 -2.01 9.05 1.82
C HIS A 98 -1.90 8.19 3.08
N GLY A 99 -2.60 7.05 3.12
CA GLY A 99 -2.53 6.15 4.27
C GLY A 99 -1.13 5.60 4.55
N ALA A 100 -0.34 5.35 3.50
CA ALA A 100 1.05 4.92 3.64
C ALA A 100 1.96 6.06 4.13
N ILE A 101 1.81 7.27 3.60
CA ILE A 101 2.55 8.46 4.05
C ILE A 101 2.26 8.74 5.53
N ASP A 102 0.98 8.74 5.93
CA ASP A 102 0.60 8.95 7.34
C ASP A 102 1.23 7.89 8.25
N THR A 103 1.34 6.65 7.77
CA THR A 103 1.95 5.54 8.52
C THR A 103 3.45 5.74 8.67
N LEU A 104 4.15 6.09 7.60
CA LEU A 104 5.58 6.41 7.63
C LEU A 104 5.88 7.60 8.56
N GLN A 105 5.06 8.65 8.52
CA GLN A 105 5.17 9.80 9.40
C GLN A 105 4.97 9.44 10.88
N ARG A 106 3.99 8.57 11.19
CA ARG A 106 3.81 8.06 12.56
C ARG A 106 5.01 7.22 13.03
N CYS A 107 5.55 6.36 12.16
CA CYS A 107 6.75 5.59 12.49
C CYS A 107 7.97 6.51 12.67
N LEU A 108 8.10 7.57 11.87
CA LEU A 108 9.13 8.60 12.03
C LEU A 108 9.06 9.28 13.40
N ALA A 109 7.86 9.71 13.80
CA ALA A 109 7.63 10.28 15.13
C ALA A 109 7.95 9.31 16.27
N ALA A 110 7.93 7.99 16.01
CA ALA A 110 8.27 6.93 16.95
C ALA A 110 9.75 6.50 16.90
N GLY A 111 10.60 7.15 16.10
CA GLY A 111 12.04 6.88 16.03
C GLY A 111 12.51 6.03 14.84
N LEU A 112 11.71 5.94 13.77
CA LEU A 112 12.13 5.37 12.48
C LEU A 112 13.27 6.19 11.85
N HIS A 113 14.10 5.54 11.03
CA HIS A 113 15.17 6.20 10.30
C HIS A 113 14.65 7.29 9.34
N GLU A 114 14.97 8.55 9.64
CA GLU A 114 14.46 9.75 8.96
C GLU A 114 14.66 9.75 7.45
N VAL A 115 15.88 9.49 6.99
CA VAL A 115 16.22 9.52 5.55
C VAL A 115 15.37 8.53 4.74
N GLY A 116 15.13 7.32 5.28
CA GLY A 116 14.36 6.30 4.56
C GLY A 116 12.87 6.64 4.48
N ALA A 117 12.31 7.21 5.56
CA ALA A 117 10.91 7.62 5.61
C ALA A 117 10.62 8.80 4.67
N VAL A 118 11.51 9.78 4.59
CA VAL A 118 11.37 10.93 3.68
C VAL A 118 11.42 10.48 2.22
N GLU A 119 12.44 9.69 1.84
CA GLU A 119 12.57 9.15 0.48
C GLU A 119 11.34 8.33 0.08
N ALA A 120 10.80 7.53 1.00
CA ALA A 120 9.57 6.79 0.79
C ALA A 120 8.36 7.70 0.55
N CYS A 121 8.22 8.79 1.31
CA CYS A 121 7.11 9.74 1.12
C CYS A 121 7.20 10.45 -0.23
N GLU A 122 8.41 10.85 -0.65
CA GLU A 122 8.65 11.46 -1.97
C GLU A 122 8.26 10.53 -3.12
N GLN A 123 8.58 9.23 -3.01
CA GLN A 123 8.18 8.23 -4.01
C GLN A 123 6.66 8.04 -4.08
N LEU A 124 5.94 8.19 -2.96
CA LEU A 124 4.49 8.00 -2.89
C LEU A 124 3.68 9.24 -3.28
N ALA A 125 4.26 10.44 -3.15
CA ALA A 125 3.58 11.71 -3.44
C ALA A 125 2.93 11.78 -4.84
N PRO A 126 3.52 11.27 -5.94
CA PRO A 126 2.87 11.28 -7.25
C PRO A 126 1.55 10.49 -7.32
N LEU A 127 1.31 9.56 -6.38
CA LEU A 127 0.08 8.76 -6.34
C LEU A 127 -1.07 9.46 -5.60
N THR A 128 -0.80 10.51 -4.82
CA THR A 128 -1.80 11.16 -3.96
C THR A 128 -2.78 12.05 -4.73
N SER A 129 -2.46 12.37 -5.98
CA SER A 129 -3.30 13.19 -6.85
C SER A 129 -3.53 12.50 -8.20
N PRO A 130 -4.74 12.59 -8.78
CA PRO A 130 -4.94 12.14 -10.15
C PRO A 130 -4.11 13.00 -11.12
N PRO A 131 -3.72 12.46 -12.30
CA PRO A 131 -3.01 13.24 -13.31
C PRO A 131 -3.84 14.46 -13.76
N PRO A 132 -3.20 15.58 -14.16
CA PRO A 132 -3.90 16.74 -14.69
C PRO A 132 -4.84 16.35 -15.84
N GLY A 133 -6.10 16.79 -15.78
CA GLY A 133 -7.10 16.50 -16.81
C GLY A 133 -7.85 15.16 -16.63
N VAL A 134 -7.47 14.32 -15.67
CA VAL A 134 -8.22 13.10 -15.34
C VAL A 134 -9.31 13.42 -14.34
N ILE A 135 -10.55 13.41 -14.81
CA ILE A 135 -11.73 13.56 -13.96
C ILE A 135 -12.02 12.20 -13.33
N ASP A 136 -11.81 12.08 -12.03
CA ASP A 136 -12.23 10.89 -11.29
C ASP A 136 -13.77 10.81 -11.28
N MET A 137 -14.31 10.00 -12.18
CA MET A 137 -15.74 9.76 -12.32
C MET A 137 -16.35 9.09 -11.09
N GLN A 138 -15.55 8.37 -10.28
CA GLN A 138 -16.00 7.79 -9.02
C GLN A 138 -16.11 8.86 -7.93
N ALA A 139 -15.12 9.76 -7.82
CA ALA A 139 -15.20 10.92 -6.92
C ALA A 139 -16.37 11.85 -7.29
N ARG A 140 -16.60 12.08 -8.59
CA ARG A 140 -17.77 12.84 -9.06
C ARG A 140 -19.11 12.16 -8.76
N ARG A 141 -19.18 10.83 -8.84
CA ARG A 141 -20.39 10.08 -8.49
C ARG A 141 -20.66 10.11 -6.99
N ALA A 142 -19.63 9.98 -6.15
CA ALA A 142 -19.74 10.08 -4.70
C ALA A 142 -20.19 11.49 -4.26
N ALA A 143 -19.62 12.56 -4.86
CA ALA A 143 -20.04 13.93 -4.60
C ALA A 143 -21.49 14.22 -5.00
N ARG A 144 -22.00 13.55 -6.05
CA ARG A 144 -23.40 13.67 -6.50
C ARG A 144 -24.41 12.90 -5.66
N GLN A 145 -23.98 11.97 -4.80
CA GLN A 145 -24.87 11.22 -3.89
C GLN A 145 -25.07 11.92 -2.54
N LEU A 146 -24.34 13.01 -2.29
CA LEU A 146 -24.43 13.84 -1.09
C LEU A 146 -25.29 15.12 -1.30
N HIS A 147 -25.90 15.25 -2.49
CA HIS A 147 -26.83 16.30 -2.88
C HIS A 147 -28.14 15.68 -3.35
#